data_AF-A0A2R4FG96-F1
#
_entry.id   AF-A0A2R4FG96-F1
#
_cell.length_a   1.000
_cell.length_b   1.000
_cell.length_c   1.000
_cell.angle_alpha   90.00
_cell.angle_beta   90.00
_cell.angle_gamma   90.00
#
_symmetry.space_group_name_H-M   'P 1'
#
loop_
_entity.id
_entity.type
_entity.pdbx_description
1 polymer ?
#
loop_
_entity_poly.entity_id
_entity_poly.type
_entity_poly.pdbx_seq_one_letter_code
_entity_poly.pdbx_strand_id
1 'polypeptide(L)'
;MFKALMILHRCCWLAFLVILVAGFFLDFTSLWGWLAIALAIALRVVMGRMLARAQARVSDSPVEVDPPVVGRWTALNSPASKVPSHGVRAYGQAYAIDLVAEPADRPRPRFGWWPPVRRNRDFPGFGAPLLAVADGTVLRAVDRNRDHLSRNSYPALLYLVFEGLFREIAGPGQLLGNHLILDLGDGRYAAYAHLRRGSLLVRPGDRVRTGQPVAECGNSGNSTEPHVHFQLMDNPDLNVARGIPFTWREIGVPANGEVFSVGTAATT
;
A
#
# COMPACT_ATOMS: atom_id res chain seq x y z
N MET A 1 -22.13 6.42 -6.63
CA MET A 1 -22.31 6.94 -5.25
C MET A 1 -21.02 6.91 -4.42
N PHE A 2 -20.38 5.75 -4.20
CA PHE A 2 -19.17 5.65 -3.35
C PHE A 2 -17.94 6.42 -3.87
N LYS A 3 -17.68 6.41 -5.19
CA LYS A 3 -16.61 7.21 -5.81
C LYS A 3 -16.77 8.72 -5.56
N ALA A 4 -18.00 9.23 -5.63
CA ALA A 4 -18.29 10.64 -5.33
C ALA A 4 -18.03 10.96 -3.86
N LEU A 5 -18.32 10.02 -2.95
CA LEU A 5 -18.03 10.15 -1.52
C LEU A 5 -16.51 10.24 -1.25
N MET A 6 -15.70 9.46 -1.96
CA MET A 6 -14.24 9.54 -1.89
C MET A 6 -13.67 10.86 -2.44
N ILE A 7 -14.23 11.36 -3.54
CA ILE A 7 -13.86 12.68 -4.08
C ILE A 7 -14.22 13.77 -3.07
N LEU A 8 -15.44 13.73 -2.52
CA LEU A 8 -15.87 14.68 -1.49
C LEU A 8 -14.97 14.62 -0.25
N HIS A 9 -14.58 13.42 0.20
CA HIS A 9 -13.64 13.26 1.32
C HIS A 9 -12.30 13.95 1.06
N ARG A 10 -11.76 13.85 -0.16
CA ARG A 10 -10.53 14.57 -0.56
C ARG A 10 -10.73 16.07 -0.62
N CYS A 11 -11.85 16.54 -1.16
CA CYS A 11 -12.20 17.96 -1.14
C CYS A 11 -12.29 18.50 0.30
N CYS A 12 -12.87 17.73 1.23
CA CYS A 12 -12.89 18.08 2.66
C CYS A 12 -11.48 18.15 3.27
N TRP A 13 -10.58 17.23 2.90
CA TRP A 13 -9.18 17.28 3.31
C TRP A 13 -8.46 18.52 2.79
N LEU A 14 -8.64 18.85 1.50
CA LEU A 14 -8.07 20.04 0.90
C LEU A 14 -8.61 21.31 1.57
N ALA A 15 -9.92 21.40 1.77
CA ALA A 15 -10.54 22.53 2.46
C ALA A 15 -10.03 22.67 3.89
N PHE A 16 -9.88 21.57 4.63
CA PHE A 16 -9.28 21.57 5.97
C PHE A 16 -7.85 22.11 5.96
N LEU A 17 -7.02 21.66 5.01
CA LEU A 17 -5.65 22.14 4.88
C LEU A 17 -5.60 23.65 4.54
N VAL A 18 -6.46 24.09 3.62
CA VAL A 18 -6.59 25.52 3.27
C VAL A 18 -7.00 26.34 4.49
N ILE A 19 -7.99 25.89 5.27
CA ILE A 19 -8.40 26.56 6.51
C ILE A 19 -7.26 26.60 7.53
N LEU A 20 -6.55 25.49 7.73
CA LEU A 20 -5.43 25.40 8.66
C LEU A 20 -4.29 26.36 8.29
N VAL A 21 -3.94 26.44 7.01
CA VAL A 21 -2.88 27.34 6.50
C VAL A 21 -3.35 28.79 6.52
N ALA A 22 -4.54 29.07 6.00
CA ALA A 22 -5.12 30.41 6.01
C ALA A 22 -5.24 30.93 7.45
N GLY A 23 -5.53 30.05 8.41
CA GLY A 23 -5.60 30.41 9.82
C GLY A 23 -4.30 30.70 10.52
N PHE A 24 -3.16 30.48 9.86
CA PHE A 24 -1.88 31.01 10.33
C PHE A 24 -1.69 32.49 9.93
N PHE A 25 -2.38 32.93 8.88
CA PHE A 25 -2.29 34.30 8.33
C PHE A 25 -3.51 35.17 8.67
N LEU A 26 -4.63 34.54 8.99
CA LEU A 26 -5.85 35.16 9.48
C LEU A 26 -5.87 34.97 11.02
N ASP A 27 -6.23 35.98 11.79
CA ASP A 27 -6.12 35.94 13.26
C ASP A 27 -7.14 34.95 13.89
N PHE A 28 -6.71 33.69 14.06
CA PHE A 28 -7.53 32.57 14.58
C PHE A 28 -7.61 32.51 16.11
N THR A 29 -7.21 33.57 16.82
CA THR A 29 -7.46 33.69 18.27
C THR A 29 -8.95 33.79 18.61
N SER A 30 -9.79 34.11 17.63
CA SER A 30 -11.24 34.14 17.80
C SER A 30 -11.87 32.75 17.93
N LEU A 31 -12.93 32.65 18.76
CA LEU A 31 -13.73 31.43 18.94
C LEU A 31 -14.20 30.82 17.61
N TRP A 32 -14.49 31.65 16.60
CA TRP A 32 -14.94 31.21 15.28
C TRP A 32 -13.91 30.39 14.52
N GLY A 33 -12.62 30.72 14.67
CA GLY A 33 -11.53 29.95 14.07
C GLY A 33 -11.45 28.53 14.63
N TRP A 34 -11.54 28.41 15.96
CA TRP A 34 -11.57 27.12 16.65
C TRP A 34 -12.82 26.30 16.31
N LEU A 35 -13.99 26.94 16.20
CA LEU A 35 -15.23 26.28 15.77
C LEU A 35 -15.14 25.74 14.34
N ALA A 36 -14.50 26.48 13.41
CA ALA A 36 -14.29 26.01 12.04
C ALA A 36 -13.38 24.78 11.99
N ILE A 37 -12.28 24.77 12.75
CA ILE A 37 -11.38 23.62 12.87
C ILE A 37 -12.12 22.41 13.48
N ALA A 38 -12.87 22.62 14.56
CA ALA A 38 -13.64 21.56 15.22
C ALA A 38 -14.70 20.96 14.28
N LEU A 39 -15.42 21.80 13.53
CA LEU A 39 -16.40 21.35 12.54
C LEU A 39 -15.72 20.56 11.42
N ALA A 40 -14.58 21.01 10.91
CA ALA A 40 -13.84 20.30 9.86
C ALA A 40 -13.34 18.93 10.35
N ILE A 41 -12.85 18.83 11.59
CA ILE A 41 -12.47 17.56 12.22
C ILE A 41 -13.70 16.65 12.36
N ALA A 42 -14.82 17.17 12.86
CA ALA A 42 -16.06 16.41 13.03
C ALA A 42 -16.58 15.86 11.70
N LEU A 43 -16.66 16.69 10.66
CA LEU A 43 -17.04 16.28 9.31
C LEU A 43 -16.12 15.18 8.77
N ARG A 44 -14.80 15.29 8.99
CA ARG A 44 -13.85 14.25 8.61
C ARG A 44 -14.10 12.93 9.33
N VAL A 45 -14.35 12.97 10.64
CA VAL A 45 -14.64 11.77 11.43
C VAL A 45 -15.94 11.11 10.95
N VAL A 46 -17.00 11.90 10.72
CA VAL A 46 -18.28 11.40 10.20
C VAL A 46 -18.11 10.79 8.81
N MET A 47 -17.44 11.50 7.90
CA MET A 47 -17.17 11.03 6.54
C MET A 47 -16.36 9.74 6.52
N GLY A 48 -15.29 9.67 7.34
CA GLY A 48 -14.47 8.47 7.49
C GLY A 48 -15.27 7.27 8.01
N ARG A 49 -16.18 7.49 8.97
CA ARG A 49 -17.09 6.45 9.47
C ARG A 49 -18.08 5.98 8.40
N MET A 50 -18.61 6.88 7.58
CA MET A 50 -19.50 6.53 6.47
C MET A 50 -18.78 5.68 5.42
N LEU A 51 -17.56 6.09 5.02
CA LEU A 51 -16.72 5.34 4.09
C LEU A 51 -16.40 3.94 4.64
N ALA A 52 -16.00 3.84 5.91
CA ALA A 52 -15.72 2.57 6.55
C ALA A 52 -16.94 1.64 6.58
N ARG A 53 -18.15 2.18 6.80
CA ARG A 53 -19.41 1.40 6.76
C ARG A 53 -19.75 0.93 5.34
N ALA A 54 -19.57 1.77 4.32
CA ALA A 54 -19.84 1.39 2.93
C ALA A 54 -18.85 0.33 2.40
N GLN A 55 -17.68 0.20 3.03
CA GLN A 55 -16.72 -0.87 2.82
C GLN A 55 -16.86 -2.04 3.81
N ALA A 56 -17.93 -2.07 4.62
CA ALA A 56 -18.23 -3.22 5.44
C ALA A 56 -18.50 -4.47 4.57
N ARG A 57 -18.20 -5.64 5.14
CA ARG A 57 -17.94 -6.92 4.47
C ARG A 57 -18.91 -7.30 3.34
N VAL A 58 -18.33 -7.87 2.29
CA VAL A 58 -18.84 -9.10 1.66
C VAL A 58 -17.92 -10.23 2.16
N SER A 59 -18.49 -11.30 2.71
CA SER A 59 -17.73 -12.43 3.24
C SER A 59 -17.49 -13.42 2.11
N ASP A 60 -16.35 -13.31 1.44
CA ASP A 60 -15.91 -14.28 0.44
C ASP A 60 -14.92 -15.27 1.07
N SER A 61 -14.92 -16.51 0.59
CA SER A 61 -13.88 -17.48 0.90
C SER A 61 -12.51 -16.97 0.42
N PRO A 62 -11.41 -17.22 1.15
CA PRO A 62 -10.08 -16.83 0.71
C PRO A 62 -9.77 -17.34 -0.70
N VAL A 63 -9.25 -16.46 -1.55
CA VAL A 63 -8.77 -16.82 -2.89
C VAL A 63 -7.35 -17.36 -2.78
N GLU A 64 -7.11 -18.58 -3.24
CA GLU A 64 -5.77 -19.15 -3.30
C GLU A 64 -5.00 -18.60 -4.51
N VAL A 65 -3.79 -18.09 -4.27
CA VAL A 65 -2.84 -17.61 -5.28
C VAL A 65 -1.41 -17.99 -4.87
N ASP A 66 -0.43 -17.85 -5.74
CA ASP A 66 0.97 -18.12 -5.39
C ASP A 66 1.62 -16.93 -4.66
N PRO A 67 2.68 -17.13 -3.86
CA PRO A 67 3.42 -16.02 -3.25
C PRO A 67 4.05 -15.10 -4.32
N PRO A 68 4.05 -13.77 -4.12
CA PRO A 68 4.62 -12.82 -5.09
C PRO A 68 6.15 -12.72 -5.02
N VAL A 69 6.81 -13.51 -4.16
CA VAL A 69 8.24 -13.41 -3.83
C VAL A 69 8.88 -14.79 -3.72
N VAL A 70 10.21 -14.83 -3.86
CA VAL A 70 11.05 -16.02 -3.61
C VAL A 70 12.09 -15.75 -2.53
N GLY A 71 12.54 -16.79 -1.85
CA GLY A 71 13.52 -16.69 -0.77
C GLY A 71 12.88 -16.37 0.58
N ARG A 72 13.65 -15.76 1.48
CA ARG A 72 13.29 -15.58 2.91
C ARG A 72 12.78 -14.17 3.20
N TRP A 73 11.57 -14.08 3.73
CA TRP A 73 10.83 -12.84 3.98
C TRP A 73 10.15 -12.85 5.33
N THR A 74 9.85 -11.66 5.83
CA THR A 74 9.09 -11.46 7.06
C THR A 74 7.85 -10.66 6.76
N ALA A 75 6.71 -11.12 7.27
CA ALA A 75 5.43 -10.44 7.08
C ALA A 75 5.22 -9.31 8.09
N LEU A 76 4.77 -8.17 7.58
CA LEU A 76 4.34 -6.99 8.31
C LEU A 76 2.92 -6.63 7.85
N ASN A 77 2.16 -5.93 8.70
CA ASN A 77 0.77 -5.52 8.40
C ASN A 77 -0.04 -6.65 7.72
N SER A 78 0.03 -7.85 8.28
CA SER A 78 -0.58 -9.06 7.74
C SER A 78 -2.04 -9.21 8.16
N PRO A 79 -2.93 -9.67 7.26
CA PRO A 79 -4.31 -9.95 7.60
C PRO A 79 -4.49 -11.20 8.46
N ALA A 80 -3.46 -12.06 8.57
CA ALA A 80 -3.47 -13.17 9.52
C ALA A 80 -3.42 -12.71 10.98
N SER A 81 -2.87 -11.52 11.25
CA SER A 81 -2.81 -10.94 12.60
C SER A 81 -3.94 -9.96 12.90
N LYS A 82 -4.40 -9.20 11.90
CA LYS A 82 -5.43 -8.16 12.08
C LYS A 82 -6.14 -7.85 10.77
N VAL A 83 -7.46 -7.68 10.81
CA VAL A 83 -8.24 -7.18 9.66
C VAL A 83 -9.09 -5.97 10.09
N PRO A 84 -8.98 -4.80 9.44
CA PRO A 84 -8.08 -4.49 8.34
C PRO A 84 -6.62 -4.44 8.79
N SER A 85 -5.73 -5.02 7.98
CA SER A 85 -4.32 -5.22 8.33
C SER A 85 -3.54 -3.91 8.43
N HIS A 86 -3.86 -2.95 7.57
CA HIS A 86 -3.29 -1.60 7.56
C HIS A 86 -4.13 -0.59 8.35
N GLY A 87 -5.11 -1.06 9.13
CA GLY A 87 -6.04 -0.21 9.88
C GLY A 87 -7.11 0.49 9.04
N VAL A 88 -7.07 0.35 7.70
CA VAL A 88 -8.03 0.93 6.76
C VAL A 88 -8.56 -0.12 5.79
N ARG A 89 -9.84 0.00 5.42
CA ARG A 89 -10.46 -0.82 4.35
C ARG A 89 -10.40 -0.13 2.99
N ALA A 90 -10.09 1.17 2.98
CA ALA A 90 -10.00 1.98 1.78
C ALA A 90 -8.96 1.37 0.83
N TYR A 91 -9.09 1.67 -0.46
CA TYR A 91 -8.06 1.30 -1.44
C TYR A 91 -7.85 -0.20 -1.63
N GLY A 92 -8.82 -1.04 -1.24
CA GLY A 92 -8.68 -2.50 -1.29
C GLY A 92 -7.77 -3.09 -0.21
N GLN A 93 -7.34 -2.31 0.79
CA GLN A 93 -6.27 -2.71 1.71
C GLN A 93 -6.71 -3.57 2.90
N ALA A 94 -8.00 -3.96 2.97
CA ALA A 94 -8.53 -4.68 4.12
C ALA A 94 -7.75 -5.97 4.43
N TYR A 95 -7.31 -6.67 3.39
CA TYR A 95 -6.52 -7.90 3.47
C TYR A 95 -5.13 -7.75 2.84
N ALA A 96 -4.61 -6.53 2.71
CA ALA A 96 -3.26 -6.32 2.19
C ALA A 96 -2.20 -6.88 3.13
N ILE A 97 -0.99 -7.16 2.62
CA ILE A 97 0.17 -7.60 3.40
C ILE A 97 1.43 -6.87 2.92
N ASP A 98 2.30 -6.54 3.87
CA ASP A 98 3.63 -6.01 3.59
C ASP A 98 4.70 -7.08 3.82
N LEU A 99 5.65 -7.19 2.90
CA LEU A 99 6.76 -8.13 3.01
C LEU A 99 8.10 -7.41 3.00
N VAL A 100 8.94 -7.70 3.98
CA VAL A 100 10.34 -7.24 4.02
C VAL A 100 11.28 -8.42 3.88
N ALA A 101 12.28 -8.29 3.02
CA ALA A 101 13.25 -9.37 2.82
C ALA A 101 14.15 -9.52 4.06
N GLU A 102 14.38 -10.76 4.48
CA GLU A 102 15.28 -11.10 5.59
C GLU A 102 16.20 -12.28 5.21
N PRO A 103 17.09 -12.10 4.21
CA PRO A 103 18.06 -13.12 3.87
C PRO A 103 19.06 -13.33 5.03
N ALA A 104 19.59 -14.55 5.15
CA ALA A 104 20.41 -14.95 6.30
C ALA A 104 21.78 -14.24 6.36
N ASP A 105 22.33 -13.92 5.19
CA ASP A 105 23.66 -13.32 5.01
C ASP A 105 23.65 -11.79 5.07
N ARG A 106 22.48 -11.17 4.89
CA ARG A 106 22.34 -9.72 4.78
C ARG A 106 21.19 -9.18 5.62
N PRO A 107 21.44 -8.83 6.90
CA PRO A 107 20.39 -8.37 7.79
C PRO A 107 19.81 -7.02 7.34
N ARG A 108 18.48 -6.89 7.49
CA ARG A 108 17.75 -5.65 7.22
C ARG A 108 18.08 -4.59 8.29
N PRO A 109 18.32 -3.32 7.90
CA PRO A 109 18.42 -2.23 8.87
C PRO A 109 17.15 -2.12 9.74
N ARG A 110 17.33 -2.10 11.07
CA ARG A 110 16.22 -1.96 12.02
C ARG A 110 15.71 -0.53 12.09
N PHE A 111 14.44 -0.38 12.43
CA PHE A 111 13.86 0.91 12.78
C PHE A 111 14.57 1.50 14.01
N GLY A 112 14.80 2.81 14.03
CA GLY A 112 15.49 3.45 15.15
C GLY A 112 15.49 4.98 15.10
N TRP A 113 16.41 5.60 15.82
CA TRP A 113 16.54 7.07 15.86
C TRP A 113 17.51 7.63 14.82
N TRP A 114 18.58 6.88 14.47
CA TRP A 114 19.65 7.33 13.58
C TRP A 114 20.17 6.19 12.68
N PRO A 115 20.66 6.47 11.45
CA PRO A 115 20.47 7.72 10.70
C PRO A 115 18.99 8.02 10.43
N PRO A 116 18.63 9.30 10.17
CA PRO A 116 17.24 9.69 9.92
C PRO A 116 16.71 9.02 8.65
N VAL A 117 17.54 8.90 7.61
CA VAL A 117 17.19 8.25 6.35
C VAL A 117 18.35 7.36 5.90
N ARG A 118 18.05 6.28 5.16
CA ARG A 118 19.05 5.35 4.57
C ARG A 118 18.83 5.24 3.07
N ARG A 119 19.85 4.74 2.35
CA ARG A 119 19.71 4.47 0.91
C ARG A 119 18.95 3.17 0.72
N ASN A 120 18.18 3.08 -0.35
CA ASN A 120 17.37 1.88 -0.61
C ASN A 120 18.24 0.62 -0.78
N ARG A 121 19.42 0.78 -1.39
CA ARG A 121 20.40 -0.29 -1.54
C ARG A 121 20.88 -0.88 -0.21
N ASP A 122 20.65 -0.22 0.93
CA ASP A 122 21.04 -0.73 2.24
C ASP A 122 20.06 -1.79 2.75
N PHE A 123 18.89 -1.92 2.11
CA PHE A 123 17.87 -2.92 2.45
C PHE A 123 17.95 -4.09 1.46
N PRO A 124 17.93 -5.33 1.95
CA PRO A 124 18.06 -6.52 1.11
C PRO A 124 16.91 -6.68 0.11
N GLY A 125 15.72 -6.17 0.44
CA GLY A 125 14.54 -6.29 -0.44
C GLY A 125 14.58 -5.39 -1.67
N PHE A 126 15.36 -4.30 -1.66
CA PHE A 126 15.37 -3.37 -2.79
C PHE A 126 16.00 -4.01 -4.03
N GLY A 127 15.22 -4.11 -5.11
CA GLY A 127 15.61 -4.81 -6.34
C GLY A 127 15.31 -6.31 -6.35
N ALA A 128 14.70 -6.85 -5.29
CA ALA A 128 14.29 -8.26 -5.28
C ALA A 128 13.16 -8.49 -6.31
N PRO A 129 13.20 -9.58 -7.11
CA PRO A 129 12.22 -9.83 -8.14
C PRO A 129 10.85 -10.16 -7.54
N LEU A 130 9.79 -9.67 -8.20
CA LEU A 130 8.40 -9.97 -7.88
C LEU A 130 7.76 -10.78 -8.99
N LEU A 131 6.96 -11.75 -8.58
CA LEU A 131 6.33 -12.73 -9.46
C LEU A 131 4.83 -12.48 -9.56
N ALA A 132 4.25 -12.80 -10.71
CA ALA A 132 2.81 -12.86 -10.86
C ALA A 132 2.23 -13.99 -9.99
N VAL A 133 1.34 -13.64 -9.06
CA VAL A 133 0.69 -14.60 -8.14
C VAL A 133 -0.29 -15.56 -8.81
N ALA A 134 -0.72 -15.26 -10.04
CA ALA A 134 -1.62 -16.08 -10.83
C ALA A 134 -1.51 -15.68 -12.31
N ASP A 135 -2.05 -16.53 -13.19
CA ASP A 135 -2.29 -16.18 -14.58
C ASP A 135 -3.22 -14.96 -14.65
N GLY A 136 -2.94 -14.02 -15.56
CA GLY A 136 -3.74 -12.82 -15.64
C GLY A 136 -3.35 -11.90 -16.78
N THR A 137 -4.06 -10.77 -16.87
CA THR A 137 -3.78 -9.69 -17.81
C THR A 137 -3.35 -8.45 -17.06
N VAL A 138 -2.30 -7.78 -17.52
CA VAL A 138 -1.84 -6.52 -16.93
C VAL A 138 -2.86 -5.44 -17.26
N LEU A 139 -3.57 -4.98 -16.23
CA LEU A 139 -4.55 -3.91 -16.37
C LEU A 139 -3.90 -2.53 -16.23
N ARG A 140 -2.98 -2.38 -15.28
CA ARG A 140 -2.31 -1.11 -15.00
C ARG A 140 -0.86 -1.33 -14.59
N ALA A 141 0.04 -0.54 -15.17
CA ALA A 141 1.46 -0.52 -14.81
C ALA A 141 1.93 0.94 -14.71
N VAL A 142 2.47 1.33 -13.56
CA VAL A 142 2.98 2.68 -13.29
C VAL A 142 4.41 2.58 -12.80
N ASP A 143 5.34 3.23 -13.49
CA ASP A 143 6.78 3.03 -13.26
C ASP A 143 7.64 4.31 -13.25
N ARG A 144 7.01 5.47 -13.02
CA ARG A 144 7.68 6.78 -13.17
C ARG A 144 8.03 7.46 -11.84
N ASN A 145 7.45 7.00 -10.73
CA ASN A 145 7.66 7.61 -9.42
C ASN A 145 9.05 7.26 -8.90
N ARG A 146 9.75 8.25 -8.36
CA ARG A 146 11.08 8.07 -7.79
C ARG A 146 11.01 7.25 -6.49
N ASP A 147 11.92 6.30 -6.34
CA ASP A 147 12.21 5.69 -5.04
C ASP A 147 12.88 6.73 -4.13
N HIS A 148 12.20 7.10 -3.05
CA HIS A 148 12.74 8.02 -2.06
C HIS A 148 13.71 7.29 -1.12
N LEU A 149 14.41 8.03 -0.26
CA LEU A 149 15.21 7.43 0.82
C LEU A 149 14.28 6.75 1.85
N SER A 150 14.83 5.85 2.66
CA SER A 150 14.03 5.23 3.71
C SER A 150 13.56 6.27 4.72
N ARG A 151 12.42 5.99 5.32
CA ARG A 151 11.79 6.70 6.43
C ARG A 151 11.63 5.77 7.63
N ASN A 152 12.56 4.82 7.77
CA ASN A 152 12.61 3.82 8.84
C ASN A 152 13.30 4.36 10.11
N SER A 153 12.94 5.58 10.49
CA SER A 153 13.39 6.18 11.74
C SER A 153 12.30 7.07 12.32
N TYR A 154 12.35 7.37 13.62
CA TYR A 154 11.37 8.27 14.23
C TYR A 154 11.34 9.67 13.56
N PRO A 155 12.48 10.35 13.28
CA PRO A 155 12.45 11.64 12.58
C PRO A 155 11.84 11.56 11.17
N ALA A 156 12.19 10.52 10.40
CA ALA A 156 11.69 10.39 9.05
C ALA A 156 10.24 9.85 8.98
N LEU A 157 9.78 9.15 10.01
CA LEU A 157 8.38 8.79 10.17
C LEU A 157 7.51 10.03 10.38
N LEU A 158 7.98 11.02 11.15
CA LEU A 158 7.27 12.30 11.26
C LEU A 158 7.15 12.96 9.88
N TYR A 159 8.24 13.00 9.12
CA TYR A 159 8.21 13.49 7.73
C TYR A 159 7.23 12.71 6.86
N LEU A 160 7.19 11.37 6.96
CA LEU A 160 6.23 10.53 6.25
C LEU A 160 4.78 10.90 6.60
N VAL A 161 4.47 11.08 7.89
CA VAL A 161 3.12 11.45 8.33
C VAL A 161 2.70 12.79 7.72
N PHE A 162 3.60 13.78 7.71
CA PHE A 162 3.33 15.07 7.07
C PHE A 162 3.14 14.95 5.56
N GLU A 163 4.01 14.22 4.86
CA GLU A 163 3.90 13.99 3.41
C GLU A 163 2.64 13.21 3.04
N GLY A 164 2.26 12.23 3.87
CA GLY A 164 1.10 11.36 3.70
C GLY A 164 -0.21 12.13 3.60
N LEU A 165 -0.33 13.25 4.33
CA LEU A 165 -1.49 14.16 4.25
C LEU A 165 -1.72 14.65 2.81
N PHE A 166 -0.65 15.03 2.12
CA PHE A 166 -0.71 15.53 0.74
C PHE A 166 -0.92 14.39 -0.26
N ARG A 167 -0.32 13.21 -0.02
CA ARG A 167 -0.48 12.03 -0.87
C ARG A 167 -1.93 11.53 -0.86
N GLU A 168 -2.60 11.56 0.29
CA GLU A 168 -4.01 11.20 0.42
C GLU A 168 -4.91 12.10 -0.45
N ILE A 169 -4.64 13.42 -0.45
CA ILE A 169 -5.33 14.40 -1.29
C ILE A 169 -5.08 14.13 -2.78
N ALA A 170 -3.83 13.84 -3.15
CA ALA A 170 -3.43 13.56 -4.53
C ALA A 170 -3.94 12.21 -5.06
N GLY A 171 -4.34 11.31 -4.17
CA GLY A 171 -5.09 10.09 -4.49
C GLY A 171 -4.26 8.80 -4.46
N PRO A 172 -4.91 7.64 -4.72
CA PRO A 172 -4.37 6.35 -4.31
C PRO A 172 -3.12 5.97 -5.09
N GLY A 173 -2.98 6.44 -6.34
CA GLY A 173 -1.75 6.24 -7.12
C GLY A 173 -0.51 6.86 -6.47
N GLN A 174 -0.66 7.97 -5.71
CA GLN A 174 0.46 8.57 -4.97
C GLN A 174 0.78 7.84 -3.66
N LEU A 175 -0.19 7.10 -3.10
CA LEU A 175 0.02 6.22 -1.96
C LEU A 175 0.75 4.96 -2.40
N LEU A 176 0.27 4.29 -3.45
CA LEU A 176 0.91 3.08 -3.97
C LEU A 176 2.29 3.35 -4.61
N GLY A 177 2.50 4.53 -5.19
CA GLY A 177 3.73 4.81 -5.93
C GLY A 177 3.76 4.09 -7.28
N ASN A 178 4.89 3.50 -7.65
CA ASN A 178 4.94 2.58 -8.79
C ASN A 178 4.19 1.31 -8.41
N HIS A 179 3.33 0.84 -9.30
CA HIS A 179 2.45 -0.29 -9.01
C HIS A 179 2.04 -1.04 -10.26
N LEU A 180 1.65 -2.29 -10.04
CA LEU A 180 1.09 -3.21 -11.01
C LEU A 180 -0.30 -3.64 -10.53
N ILE A 181 -1.29 -3.61 -11.41
CA ILE A 181 -2.60 -4.24 -11.19
C ILE A 181 -2.79 -5.29 -12.28
N LEU A 182 -2.96 -6.54 -11.86
CA LEU A 182 -3.33 -7.66 -12.71
C LEU A 182 -4.83 -7.92 -12.57
N ASP A 183 -5.50 -8.15 -13.70
CA ASP A 183 -6.82 -8.77 -13.76
C ASP A 183 -6.63 -10.29 -13.81
N LEU A 184 -7.12 -10.98 -12.78
CA LEU A 184 -7.00 -12.43 -12.63
C LEU A 184 -8.23 -13.18 -13.19
N GLY A 185 -9.19 -12.47 -13.77
CA GLY A 185 -10.51 -13.00 -14.11
C GLY A 185 -11.49 -12.97 -12.94
N ASP A 186 -12.76 -13.30 -13.22
CA ASP A 186 -13.84 -13.40 -12.24
C ASP A 186 -14.02 -12.17 -11.32
N GLY A 187 -13.66 -10.98 -11.82
CA GLY A 187 -13.73 -9.73 -11.05
C GLY A 187 -12.70 -9.62 -9.93
N ARG A 188 -11.61 -10.40 -9.99
CA ARG A 188 -10.52 -10.39 -8.99
C ARG A 188 -9.28 -9.71 -9.56
N TYR A 189 -8.68 -8.85 -8.74
CA TYR A 189 -7.54 -8.06 -9.15
C TYR A 189 -6.42 -8.19 -8.13
N ALA A 190 -5.18 -8.40 -8.58
CA ALA A 190 -3.99 -8.37 -7.72
C ALA A 190 -3.25 -7.05 -7.87
N ALA A 191 -2.95 -6.37 -6.77
CA ALA A 191 -2.17 -5.16 -6.77
C ALA A 191 -0.84 -5.34 -6.02
N TYR A 192 0.24 -4.87 -6.67
CA TYR A 192 1.60 -4.80 -6.14
C TYR A 192 1.98 -3.33 -6.10
N ALA A 193 2.44 -2.84 -4.96
CA ALA A 193 2.78 -1.43 -4.78
C ALA A 193 4.23 -1.23 -4.32
N HIS A 194 4.63 0.04 -4.27
CA HIS A 194 5.96 0.48 -3.89
C HIS A 194 7.07 -0.06 -4.81
N LEU A 195 6.76 -0.38 -6.07
CA LEU A 195 7.70 -0.99 -7.02
C LEU A 195 8.90 -0.08 -7.30
N ARG A 196 10.03 -0.68 -7.67
CA ARG A 196 11.25 0.06 -8.01
C ARG A 196 11.04 0.80 -9.33
N ARG A 197 11.45 2.06 -9.39
CA ARG A 197 11.35 2.85 -10.62
C ARG A 197 12.16 2.23 -11.76
N GLY A 198 11.53 2.06 -12.90
CA GLY A 198 12.11 1.49 -14.11
C GLY A 198 12.25 -0.03 -14.06
N SER A 199 11.55 -0.72 -13.15
CA SER A 199 11.68 -2.18 -12.97
C SER A 199 10.57 -3.00 -13.60
N LEU A 200 9.48 -2.38 -14.07
CA LEU A 200 8.36 -3.12 -14.64
C LEU A 200 8.78 -3.83 -15.93
N LEU A 201 8.58 -5.16 -15.95
CA LEU A 201 8.91 -6.03 -17.08
C LEU A 201 7.72 -6.23 -18.03
N VAL A 202 6.57 -5.66 -17.70
CA VAL A 202 5.29 -5.85 -18.38
C VAL A 202 4.58 -4.51 -18.60
N ARG A 203 3.63 -4.49 -19.52
CA ARG A 203 2.85 -3.30 -19.93
C ARG A 203 1.35 -3.61 -19.95
N PRO A 204 0.48 -2.58 -19.86
CA PRO A 204 -0.97 -2.79 -19.97
C PRO A 204 -1.35 -3.56 -21.24
N GLY A 205 -2.16 -4.61 -21.06
CA GLY A 205 -2.58 -5.54 -22.11
C GLY A 205 -1.77 -6.83 -22.18
N ASP A 206 -0.59 -6.90 -21.58
CA ASP A 206 0.23 -8.12 -21.58
C ASP A 206 -0.45 -9.23 -20.77
N ARG A 207 -0.32 -10.47 -21.23
CA ARG A 207 -0.68 -11.65 -20.44
C ARG A 207 0.53 -12.12 -19.65
N VAL A 208 0.30 -12.49 -18.39
CA VAL A 208 1.32 -13.04 -17.50
C VAL A 208 0.91 -14.44 -17.05
N ARG A 209 1.90 -15.29 -16.80
CA ARG A 209 1.71 -16.60 -16.18
C ARG A 209 2.11 -16.56 -14.72
N THR A 210 1.49 -17.41 -13.91
CA THR A 210 1.86 -17.64 -12.51
C THR A 210 3.37 -17.89 -12.39
N GLY A 211 4.04 -17.22 -11.45
CA GLY A 211 5.49 -17.31 -11.25
C GLY A 211 6.34 -16.49 -12.24
N GLN A 212 5.75 -15.84 -13.25
CA GLN A 212 6.48 -14.98 -14.17
C GLN A 212 7.01 -13.73 -13.43
N PRO A 213 8.29 -13.35 -13.59
CA PRO A 213 8.80 -12.07 -13.11
C PRO A 213 8.08 -10.89 -13.77
N VAL A 214 7.58 -9.95 -12.97
CA VAL A 214 6.80 -8.80 -13.46
C VAL A 214 7.37 -7.44 -13.08
N ALA A 215 8.09 -7.35 -11.95
CA ALA A 215 8.69 -6.11 -11.46
C ALA A 215 9.76 -6.42 -10.40
N GLU A 216 10.32 -5.38 -9.77
CA GLU A 216 11.17 -5.51 -8.60
C GLU A 216 10.62 -4.69 -7.41
N CYS A 217 10.90 -5.17 -6.21
CA CYS A 217 10.62 -4.47 -4.95
C CYS A 217 11.37 -3.13 -4.90
N GLY A 218 10.66 -2.05 -4.60
CA GLY A 218 11.18 -0.69 -4.57
C GLY A 218 10.90 0.03 -3.27
N ASN A 219 10.87 1.35 -3.34
CA ASN A 219 10.55 2.23 -2.21
C ASN A 219 9.92 3.54 -2.72
N SER A 220 8.93 3.41 -3.61
CA SER A 220 8.18 4.54 -4.16
C SER A 220 6.84 4.72 -3.45
N GLY A 221 6.22 5.90 -3.57
CA GLY A 221 4.92 6.17 -2.94
C GLY A 221 5.00 6.45 -1.44
N ASN A 222 3.99 5.99 -0.70
CA ASN A 222 3.86 6.17 0.75
C ASN A 222 4.49 5.00 1.53
N SER A 223 5.79 4.81 1.34
CA SER A 223 6.55 3.72 1.95
C SER A 223 7.51 4.21 3.05
N THR A 224 7.73 3.38 4.07
CA THR A 224 8.73 3.60 5.13
C THR A 224 10.11 3.05 4.75
N GLU A 225 10.19 1.96 4.00
CA GLU A 225 11.43 1.31 3.58
C GLU A 225 11.16 0.36 2.41
N PRO A 226 12.19 -0.15 1.71
CA PRO A 226 11.96 -1.13 0.66
C PRO A 226 11.20 -2.37 1.15
N HIS A 227 9.97 -2.56 0.66
CA HIS A 227 9.07 -3.65 0.99
C HIS A 227 8.08 -3.90 -0.16
N VAL A 228 7.43 -5.07 -0.15
CA VAL A 228 6.38 -5.43 -1.10
C VAL A 228 5.03 -5.28 -0.41
N HIS A 229 4.21 -4.35 -0.87
CA HIS A 229 2.79 -4.31 -0.51
C HIS A 229 2.01 -5.11 -1.55
N PHE A 230 1.30 -6.15 -1.10
CA PHE A 230 0.46 -7.01 -1.93
C PHE A 230 -0.97 -7.04 -1.41
N GLN A 231 -1.94 -7.05 -2.32
CA GLN A 231 -3.35 -7.24 -1.98
C GLN A 231 -4.16 -7.84 -3.14
N LEU A 232 -5.26 -8.51 -2.80
CA LEU A 232 -6.32 -8.83 -3.76
C LEU A 232 -7.54 -7.92 -3.57
N MET A 233 -8.25 -7.63 -4.66
CA MET A 233 -9.34 -6.66 -4.72
C MET A 233 -10.51 -7.17 -5.59
N ASP A 234 -11.74 -6.69 -5.30
CA ASP A 234 -12.97 -6.95 -6.09
C ASP A 234 -13.21 -5.94 -7.24
N ASN A 235 -12.36 -4.92 -7.36
CA ASN A 235 -12.48 -3.86 -8.34
C ASN A 235 -11.11 -3.27 -8.68
N PRO A 236 -10.84 -2.86 -9.92
CA PRO A 236 -9.55 -2.28 -10.29
C PRO A 236 -9.43 -0.79 -9.95
N ASP A 237 -10.55 -0.07 -9.77
CA ASP A 237 -10.52 1.31 -9.30
C ASP A 237 -10.32 1.33 -7.79
N LEU A 238 -9.09 1.62 -7.36
CA LEU A 238 -8.69 1.71 -5.96
C LEU A 238 -9.61 2.61 -5.12
N ASN A 239 -10.27 3.63 -5.70
CA ASN A 239 -11.16 4.48 -4.91
C ASN A 239 -12.43 3.74 -4.47
N VAL A 240 -12.81 2.64 -5.11
CA VAL A 240 -14.02 1.88 -4.79
C VAL A 240 -13.75 0.42 -4.44
N ALA A 241 -12.54 -0.07 -4.72
CA ALA A 241 -12.12 -1.43 -4.43
C ALA A 241 -12.26 -1.79 -2.96
N ARG A 242 -12.75 -3.02 -2.72
CA ARG A 242 -12.71 -3.70 -1.43
C ARG A 242 -11.65 -4.80 -1.50
N GLY A 243 -10.93 -4.95 -0.39
CA GLY A 243 -9.95 -6.02 -0.27
C GLY A 243 -10.68 -7.35 -0.11
N ILE A 244 -10.24 -8.37 -0.84
CA ILE A 244 -10.74 -9.74 -0.70
C ILE A 244 -9.70 -10.59 0.04
N PRO A 245 -10.13 -11.53 0.89
CA PRO A 245 -9.19 -12.43 1.56
C PRO A 245 -8.48 -13.31 0.54
N PHE A 246 -7.21 -13.62 0.81
CA PHE A 246 -6.42 -14.54 0.02
C PHE A 246 -5.68 -15.53 0.93
N THR A 247 -5.16 -16.59 0.35
CA THR A 247 -4.17 -17.48 0.96
C THR A 247 -3.08 -17.77 -0.06
N TRP A 248 -1.82 -17.87 0.37
CA TRP A 248 -0.78 -18.34 -0.53
C TRP A 248 -0.71 -19.86 -0.54
N ARG A 249 -0.52 -20.42 -1.74
CA ARG A 249 -0.28 -21.84 -1.92
C ARG A 249 0.92 -22.28 -1.06
N GLU A 250 0.79 -23.45 -0.43
CA GLU A 250 1.78 -24.10 0.44
C GLU A 250 2.09 -23.42 1.78
N ILE A 251 2.15 -22.09 1.84
CA ILE A 251 2.59 -21.36 3.04
C ILE A 251 1.48 -20.63 3.79
N GLY A 252 0.26 -20.57 3.23
CA GLY A 252 -0.85 -19.84 3.85
C GLY A 252 -0.60 -18.32 3.88
N VAL A 253 -1.12 -17.63 4.89
CA VAL A 253 -0.82 -16.22 5.11
C VAL A 253 -0.01 -16.06 6.41
N PRO A 254 1.27 -15.68 6.34
CA PRO A 254 2.12 -15.53 7.51
C PRO A 254 1.66 -14.37 8.41
N ALA A 255 1.76 -14.53 9.72
CA ALA A 255 1.42 -13.52 10.72
C ALA A 255 2.49 -12.42 10.83
N ASN A 256 2.17 -11.30 11.48
CA ASN A 256 3.12 -10.22 11.75
C ASN A 256 4.35 -10.72 12.49
N GLY A 257 5.54 -10.44 11.94
CA GLY A 257 6.82 -10.87 12.50
C GLY A 257 7.18 -12.33 12.19
N GLU A 258 6.29 -13.08 11.52
CA GLU A 258 6.60 -14.42 11.07
C GLU A 258 7.57 -14.38 9.89
N VAL A 259 8.66 -15.14 10.03
CA VAL A 259 9.64 -15.35 8.97
C VAL A 259 9.27 -16.60 8.20
N PHE A 260 9.12 -16.50 6.89
CA PHE A 260 8.77 -17.60 6.01
C PHE A 260 9.75 -17.67 4.84
N SER A 261 9.71 -18.78 4.10
CA SER A 261 10.54 -18.98 2.91
C SER A 261 9.71 -19.57 1.78
N VAL A 262 9.89 -19.03 0.59
CA VAL A 262 9.26 -19.51 -0.65
C VAL A 262 10.35 -20.09 -1.53
N GLY A 263 10.21 -21.36 -1.91
CA GLY A 263 11.14 -21.99 -2.84
C GLY A 263 11.11 -21.30 -4.20
N THR A 264 12.26 -21.22 -4.88
CA THR A 264 12.25 -21.04 -6.33
C THR A 264 11.64 -22.30 -6.93
N ALA A 265 10.47 -22.21 -7.57
CA ALA A 265 9.96 -23.30 -8.38
C ALA A 265 11.08 -23.76 -9.32
N ALA A 266 11.44 -25.04 -9.26
CA ALA A 266 12.42 -25.58 -10.18
C ALA A 266 11.89 -25.36 -11.60
N THR A 267 12.61 -24.57 -12.39
CA THR A 267 12.36 -24.45 -13.83
C THR A 267 12.63 -25.84 -14.41
N THR A 268 11.59 -26.67 -14.53
CA THR A 268 11.59 -27.89 -15.34
C THR A 268 11.20 -27.56 -16.77
#